data_AF-A0A285VCA0-F1
#
_entry.id   AF-A0A285VCA0-F1
#
_cell.length_a   1.000
_cell.length_b   1.000
_cell.length_c   1.000
_cell.angle_alpha   90.00
_cell.angle_beta   90.00
_cell.angle_gamma   90.00
#
_symmetry.space_group_name_H-M   'P 1'
#
loop_
_entity.id
_entity.type
_entity.pdbx_description
1 polymer ?
#
loop_
_entity_poly.entity_id
_entity_poly.type
_entity_poly.pdbx_seq_one_letter_code
_entity_poly.pdbx_strand_id
1 'polypeptide(L)'
;MTPRHDPIEETPLTDTDDIVPGETVNYADTFQEQRFWHKITRYGRRAGREVTRRALQLYFVLQRPDVPVWAKTTIFGALGYFISPLDAIPDLIPAGGYVDDASVLGAALIAVSVYIDDDVKARAEQAMPKWL
;
A
#
# COMPACT_ATOMS: atom_id res chain seq x y z
N MET A 1 17.96 59.66 4.64
CA MET A 1 17.96 58.54 5.61
C MET A 1 17.57 57.29 4.84
N THR A 2 18.55 56.67 4.19
CA THR A 2 18.41 55.42 3.43
C THR A 2 18.97 54.30 4.31
N PRO A 3 18.27 53.16 4.47
CA PRO A 3 18.80 52.05 5.24
C PRO A 3 19.93 51.37 4.47
N ARG A 4 21.06 51.19 5.17
CA ARG A 4 22.25 50.45 4.73
C ARG A 4 21.88 48.96 4.76
N HIS A 5 21.89 48.29 3.62
CA HIS A 5 21.74 46.83 3.55
C HIS A 5 23.07 46.20 3.96
N ASP A 6 23.07 45.45 5.06
CA ASP A 6 24.20 44.61 5.44
C ASP A 6 24.30 43.39 4.49
N PRO A 7 25.50 42.89 4.18
CA PRO A 7 25.68 41.69 3.37
C PRO A 7 25.21 40.46 4.15
N ILE A 8 24.43 39.61 3.50
CA ILE A 8 23.98 38.33 4.04
C ILE A 8 25.22 37.41 4.09
N GLU A 9 25.63 36.98 5.29
CA GLU A 9 26.66 35.95 5.45
C GLU A 9 26.16 34.64 4.82
N GLU A 10 26.77 34.24 3.70
CA GLU A 10 26.55 32.94 3.10
C GLU A 10 27.08 31.85 4.05
N THR A 11 26.17 31.06 4.59
CA THR A 11 26.51 29.91 5.43
C THR A 11 27.20 28.83 4.57
N PRO A 12 28.28 28.17 5.03
CA PRO A 12 29.08 27.30 4.18
C PRO A 12 28.29 26.11 3.65
N LEU A 13 28.25 25.97 2.32
CA LEU A 13 27.85 24.75 1.64
C LEU A 13 28.77 23.62 2.12
N THR A 14 28.18 22.62 2.76
CA THR A 14 28.89 21.37 3.12
C THR A 14 29.17 20.63 1.83
N ASP A 15 30.46 20.42 1.58
CA ASP A 15 31.01 19.74 0.43
C ASP A 15 30.94 18.21 0.61
N THR A 16 31.17 17.53 -0.50
CA THR A 16 31.66 16.15 -0.63
C THR A 16 30.65 14.99 -0.65
N ASP A 17 30.38 14.54 -1.88
CA ASP A 17 31.04 13.35 -2.46
C ASP A 17 30.83 11.95 -1.87
N ASP A 18 29.87 11.73 -0.97
CA ASP A 18 29.51 10.36 -0.53
C ASP A 18 28.27 9.77 -1.26
N ILE A 19 27.92 10.26 -2.44
CA ILE A 19 26.86 9.65 -3.25
C ILE A 19 27.45 8.52 -4.10
N VAL A 20 27.37 7.30 -3.58
CA VAL A 20 27.55 6.07 -4.35
C VAL A 20 26.46 6.03 -5.44
N PRO A 21 26.78 6.15 -6.74
CA PRO A 21 25.77 6.17 -7.79
C PRO A 21 25.29 4.74 -8.03
N GLY A 22 24.12 4.37 -7.49
CA GLY A 22 23.54 3.06 -7.77
C GLY A 22 22.38 2.60 -6.90
N GLU A 23 22.19 3.17 -5.71
CA GLU A 23 21.05 2.82 -4.85
C GLU A 23 20.11 4.00 -4.66
N THR A 24 19.32 4.30 -5.69
CA THR A 24 18.06 5.01 -5.47
C THR A 24 17.09 4.02 -4.83
N VAL A 25 17.30 3.69 -3.56
CA VAL A 25 16.21 3.14 -2.74
C VAL A 25 15.14 4.22 -2.76
N ASN A 26 14.11 3.98 -3.55
CA ASN A 26 13.12 4.98 -3.90
C ASN A 26 12.36 5.34 -2.62
N TYR A 27 12.81 6.40 -1.94
CA TYR A 27 12.31 6.79 -0.62
C TYR A 27 10.81 7.06 -0.68
N ALA A 28 10.31 7.46 -1.86
CA ALA A 28 8.90 7.59 -2.17
C ALA A 28 8.13 6.26 -2.17
N ASP A 29 8.73 5.16 -2.61
CA ASP A 29 8.10 3.83 -2.62
C ASP A 29 8.00 3.27 -1.19
N THR A 30 9.09 3.36 -0.41
CA THR A 30 9.09 2.92 0.99
C THR A 30 8.11 3.75 1.84
N PHE A 31 8.01 5.05 1.58
CA PHE A 31 7.06 5.93 2.29
C PHE A 31 5.60 5.65 1.91
N GLN A 32 5.31 5.39 0.63
CA GLN A 32 3.99 4.97 0.16
C GLN A 32 3.59 3.62 0.76
N GLU A 33 4.52 2.67 0.79
CA GLU A 33 4.34 1.37 1.43
C GLU A 33 4.01 1.53 2.92
N GLN A 34 4.78 2.34 3.67
CA GLN A 34 4.52 2.60 5.10
C GLN A 34 3.15 3.23 5.36
N ARG A 35 2.70 4.18 4.52
CA ARG A 35 1.37 4.79 4.65
C ARG A 35 0.26 3.81 4.30
N PHE A 36 0.46 2.99 3.26
CA PHE A 36 -0.43 1.90 2.91
C PHE A 36 -0.59 0.93 4.08
N TRP A 37 0.53 0.50 4.68
CA TRP A 37 0.55 -0.32 5.89
C TRP A 37 -0.22 0.32 7.04
N HIS A 38 0.05 1.58 7.36
CA HIS A 38 -0.60 2.28 8.46
C HIS A 38 -2.13 2.34 8.29
N LYS A 39 -2.60 2.50 7.06
CA LYS A 39 -4.03 2.50 6.75
C LYS A 39 -4.61 1.07 6.83
N ILE A 40 -3.94 0.02 6.32
CA ILE A 40 -4.36 -1.39 6.51
C ILE A 40 -4.55 -1.71 7.98
N THR A 41 -3.58 -1.40 8.85
CA THR A 41 -3.61 -1.80 10.26
C THR A 41 -4.76 -1.15 11.02
N ARG A 42 -5.15 0.07 10.64
CA ARG A 42 -6.22 0.82 11.30
C ARG A 42 -7.62 0.27 10.97
N TYR A 43 -7.84 -0.18 9.74
CA TYR A 43 -9.15 -0.67 9.28
C TYR A 43 -9.29 -2.21 9.37
N GLY A 44 -8.19 -2.96 9.23
CA GLY A 44 -8.19 -4.42 9.33
C GLY A 44 -8.68 -4.95 10.68
N ARG A 45 -8.46 -4.20 11.77
CA ARG A 45 -8.98 -4.57 13.11
C ARG A 45 -10.52 -4.59 13.20
N ARG A 46 -11.23 -3.89 12.32
CA ARG A 46 -12.71 -3.89 12.26
C ARG A 46 -13.30 -4.86 11.24
N ALA A 47 -12.54 -5.28 10.24
CA ALA A 47 -13.04 -6.07 9.12
C ALA A 47 -13.31 -7.56 9.45
N GLY A 48 -12.85 -8.02 10.62
CA GLY A 48 -13.05 -9.39 11.08
C GLY A 48 -12.04 -10.39 10.52
N ARG A 49 -11.95 -11.55 11.18
CA ARG A 49 -10.90 -12.57 10.94
C ARG A 49 -10.80 -13.02 9.47
N GLU A 50 -11.94 -13.23 8.84
CA GLU A 50 -12.03 -13.74 7.46
C GLU A 50 -11.49 -12.75 6.44
N VAL A 51 -11.89 -11.49 6.55
CA VAL A 51 -11.51 -10.43 5.61
C VAL A 51 -10.03 -10.10 5.77
N THR A 52 -9.55 -10.02 7.02
CA THR A 52 -8.12 -9.82 7.31
C THR A 52 -7.27 -10.93 6.71
N ARG A 53 -7.68 -12.20 6.82
CA ARG A 53 -6.94 -13.31 6.21
C ARG A 53 -6.88 -13.20 4.69
N ARG A 54 -8.00 -12.86 4.03
CA ARG A 54 -8.03 -12.69 2.56
C ARG A 54 -7.16 -11.53 2.11
N ALA A 55 -7.20 -10.41 2.83
CA ALA A 55 -6.31 -9.28 2.57
C ALA A 55 -4.83 -9.66 2.73
N LEU A 56 -4.49 -10.45 3.74
CA LEU A 56 -3.13 -10.97 3.94
C LEU A 56 -2.70 -11.94 2.83
N GLN A 57 -3.60 -12.82 2.35
CA GLN A 57 -3.32 -13.68 1.20
C GLN A 57 -3.00 -12.87 -0.05
N LEU A 58 -3.84 -11.88 -0.38
CA LEU A 58 -3.60 -10.96 -1.50
C LEU A 58 -2.26 -10.23 -1.34
N TYR A 59 -1.97 -9.75 -0.13
CA TYR A 59 -0.70 -9.09 0.15
C TYR A 59 0.52 -10.00 -0.08
N PHE A 60 0.49 -11.25 0.39
CA PHE A 60 1.62 -12.16 0.17
C PHE A 60 1.77 -12.58 -1.29
N VAL A 61 0.67 -12.64 -2.06
CA VAL A 61 0.75 -12.77 -3.53
C VAL A 61 1.42 -11.54 -4.15
N LEU A 62 1.11 -10.33 -3.70
CA LEU A 62 1.68 -9.09 -4.24
C LEU A 62 3.22 -9.06 -4.16
N GLN A 63 3.80 -9.65 -3.11
CA GLN A 63 5.25 -9.70 -2.88
C GLN A 63 5.99 -10.67 -3.81
N ARG A 64 5.29 -11.60 -4.45
CA ARG A 64 5.93 -12.65 -5.25
C ARG A 64 6.48 -12.09 -6.57
N PRO A 65 7.72 -12.45 -6.97
CA PRO A 65 8.32 -11.96 -8.21
C PRO A 65 7.70 -12.62 -9.45
N ASP A 66 7.18 -13.83 -9.33
CA ASP A 66 6.58 -14.62 -10.42
C ASP A 66 5.14 -14.21 -10.76
N VAL A 67 4.55 -13.29 -9.99
CA VAL A 67 3.20 -12.78 -10.23
C VAL A 67 3.23 -11.68 -11.29
N PRO A 68 2.44 -11.77 -12.37
CA PRO A 68 2.43 -10.79 -13.44
C PRO A 68 1.89 -9.43 -12.97
N VAL A 69 2.31 -8.36 -13.65
CA VAL A 69 1.98 -6.98 -13.28
C VAL A 69 0.48 -6.74 -13.17
N TRP A 70 -0.32 -7.26 -14.11
CA TRP A 70 -1.78 -7.08 -14.09
C TRP A 70 -2.41 -7.62 -12.79
N ALA A 71 -1.93 -8.77 -12.30
CA ALA A 71 -2.44 -9.38 -11.08
C ALA A 71 -2.04 -8.55 -9.85
N LYS A 72 -0.80 -8.04 -9.82
CA LYS A 72 -0.33 -7.11 -8.79
C LYS A 72 -1.17 -5.84 -8.76
N THR A 73 -1.50 -5.27 -9.93
CA THR A 73 -2.36 -4.09 -10.04
C THR A 73 -3.78 -4.37 -9.55
N THR A 74 -4.36 -5.53 -9.88
CA THR A 74 -5.67 -5.95 -9.36
C THR A 74 -5.67 -6.05 -7.84
N ILE A 75 -4.65 -6.69 -7.26
CA ILE A 75 -4.47 -6.81 -5.81
C ILE A 75 -4.34 -5.42 -5.17
N PHE A 76 -3.50 -4.56 -5.73
CA PHE A 76 -3.27 -3.21 -5.22
C PHE A 76 -4.55 -2.39 -5.22
N GLY A 77 -5.35 -2.46 -6.30
CA GLY A 77 -6.66 -1.83 -6.39
C GLY A 77 -7.64 -2.35 -5.34
N ALA A 78 -7.71 -3.67 -5.15
CA ALA A 78 -8.62 -4.27 -4.18
C ALA A 78 -8.24 -3.97 -2.72
N LEU A 79 -6.94 -4.02 -2.38
CA LEU A 79 -6.46 -3.62 -1.06
C LEU A 79 -6.64 -2.12 -0.84
N GLY A 80 -6.32 -1.29 -1.83
CA GLY A 80 -6.51 0.17 -1.78
C GLY A 80 -7.97 0.56 -1.53
N TYR A 81 -8.91 -0.08 -2.23
CA TYR A 81 -10.35 0.10 -2.05
C TYR A 81 -10.79 -0.33 -0.64
N PHE A 82 -10.36 -1.50 -0.19
CA PHE A 82 -10.70 -2.05 1.14
C PHE A 82 -10.24 -1.16 2.32
N ILE A 83 -9.10 -0.48 2.17
CA ILE A 83 -8.50 0.34 3.22
C ILE A 83 -9.19 1.70 3.37
N SER A 84 -9.83 2.20 2.32
CA SER A 84 -10.30 3.59 2.29
C SER A 84 -11.63 3.75 1.55
N PRO A 85 -12.76 3.30 2.14
CA PRO A 85 -14.07 3.37 1.50
C PRO A 85 -14.58 4.80 1.21
N LEU A 86 -13.89 5.86 1.67
CA LEU A 86 -14.27 7.26 1.47
C LEU A 86 -13.41 8.05 0.47
N ASP A 87 -12.27 7.54 0.01
CA ASP A 87 -11.26 8.38 -0.68
C ASP A 87 -11.14 8.10 -2.19
N ALA A 88 -11.98 7.22 -2.74
CA ALA A 88 -12.04 6.92 -4.18
C ALA A 88 -13.45 7.05 -4.79
N ILE A 89 -14.46 7.42 -4.00
CA ILE A 89 -15.82 7.66 -4.47
C ILE A 89 -16.26 9.04 -3.99
N PRO A 90 -15.95 10.11 -4.73
CA PRO A 90 -16.89 11.23 -4.73
C PRO A 90 -17.92 11.14 -5.86
N ASP A 91 -17.73 10.34 -6.92
CA ASP A 91 -18.48 10.64 -8.16
C ASP A 91 -18.84 9.50 -9.13
N LEU A 92 -18.90 8.23 -8.72
CA LEU A 92 -19.28 7.18 -9.68
C LEU A 92 -20.35 6.24 -9.12
N ILE A 93 -21.57 6.48 -9.60
CA ILE A 93 -22.71 5.57 -9.82
C ILE A 93 -23.98 6.02 -9.08
N PRO A 94 -24.77 6.94 -9.68
CA PRO A 94 -26.20 7.02 -9.39
C PRO A 94 -26.90 5.92 -10.21
N ALA A 95 -27.01 4.68 -9.69
CA ALA A 95 -27.96 3.60 -10.09
C ALA A 95 -27.46 2.12 -10.09
N GLY A 96 -26.29 1.79 -9.51
CA GLY A 96 -25.73 0.42 -9.57
C GLY A 96 -25.46 -0.13 -8.18
N GLY A 97 -25.91 -1.35 -7.92
CA GLY A 97 -25.98 -1.98 -6.59
C GLY A 97 -24.67 -2.03 -5.79
N TYR A 98 -24.82 -2.19 -4.47
CA TYR A 98 -23.76 -2.24 -3.47
C TYR A 98 -22.67 -3.26 -3.81
N VAL A 99 -21.58 -2.78 -4.41
CA VAL A 99 -20.30 -3.49 -4.35
C VAL A 99 -19.75 -3.25 -2.95
N ASP A 100 -20.16 -4.09 -2.00
CA ASP A 100 -19.66 -4.08 -0.63
C ASP A 100 -18.14 -4.39 -0.64
N ASP A 101 -17.33 -3.74 0.21
CA ASP A 101 -15.85 -3.83 0.18
C ASP A 101 -15.30 -5.28 0.18
N ALA A 102 -16.06 -6.20 0.77
CA ALA A 102 -15.76 -7.63 0.77
C ALA A 102 -15.86 -8.30 -0.62
N SER A 103 -16.75 -7.80 -1.49
CA SER A 103 -16.95 -8.33 -2.85
C SER A 103 -15.79 -7.99 -3.79
N VAL A 104 -15.20 -6.79 -3.67
CA VAL A 104 -13.99 -6.40 -4.43
C VAL A 104 -12.80 -7.26 -4.00
N LEU A 105 -12.60 -7.43 -2.69
CA LEU A 105 -11.56 -8.33 -2.18
C LEU A 105 -11.78 -9.77 -2.64
N GLY A 106 -13.02 -10.26 -2.60
CA GLY A 106 -13.38 -11.60 -3.06
C GLY A 106 -13.09 -11.80 -4.56
N ALA A 107 -13.45 -10.83 -5.39
CA ALA A 107 -13.19 -10.87 -6.83
C ALA A 107 -11.69 -10.88 -7.13
N ALA A 108 -10.91 -10.05 -6.44
CA ALA A 108 -9.45 -10.06 -6.57
C ALA A 108 -8.85 -11.41 -6.16
N LEU A 109 -9.33 -11.99 -5.05
CA LEU A 109 -8.89 -13.30 -4.57
C LEU A 109 -9.15 -14.41 -5.59
N ILE A 110 -10.33 -14.39 -6.23
CA ILE A 110 -10.66 -15.32 -7.31
C ILE A 110 -9.73 -15.12 -8.51
N ALA A 111 -9.53 -13.86 -8.93
CA ALA A 111 -8.70 -13.51 -10.09
C ALA A 111 -7.25 -13.96 -9.94
N VAL A 112 -6.71 -13.94 -8.72
CA VAL A 112 -5.32 -14.32 -8.42
C VAL A 112 -5.19 -15.67 -7.72
N SER A 113 -6.28 -16.44 -7.62
CA SER A 113 -6.34 -17.69 -6.85
C SER A 113 -5.27 -18.71 -7.22
N VAL A 114 -4.84 -18.72 -8.49
CA VAL A 114 -3.76 -19.58 -9.00
C VAL A 114 -2.40 -19.31 -8.34
N TYR A 115 -2.20 -18.13 -7.75
CA TYR A 115 -0.97 -17.76 -7.03
C TYR A 115 -1.07 -17.97 -5.51
N ILE A 116 -2.25 -18.40 -5.01
CA ILE A 116 -2.49 -18.66 -3.59
C ILE A 116 -2.19 -20.13 -3.29
N ASP A 117 -0.90 -20.41 -3.14
CA ASP A 117 -0.41 -21.71 -2.69
C ASP A 117 -0.39 -21.83 -1.17
N ASP A 118 0.12 -22.96 -0.69
CA ASP A 118 0.17 -23.25 0.75
C ASP A 118 1.18 -22.37 1.50
N ASP A 119 2.22 -21.86 0.83
CA ASP A 119 3.13 -20.87 1.42
C ASP A 119 2.39 -19.56 1.69
N VAL A 120 1.67 -19.03 0.70
CA VAL A 120 0.85 -17.82 0.85
C VAL A 120 -0.18 -17.99 1.98
N LYS A 121 -0.86 -19.13 2.04
CA LYS A 121 -1.84 -19.41 3.12
C LYS A 121 -1.16 -19.48 4.49
N ALA A 122 -0.02 -20.17 4.59
CA ALA A 122 0.71 -20.31 5.84
C ALA A 122 1.21 -18.95 6.35
N ARG A 123 1.79 -18.13 5.47
CA ARG A 123 2.25 -16.78 5.81
C ARG A 123 1.10 -15.87 6.23
N ALA A 124 -0.06 -15.99 5.57
CA ALA A 124 -1.27 -15.28 5.98
C ALA A 124 -1.71 -15.66 7.40
N GLU A 125 -1.82 -16.96 7.72
CA GLU A 125 -2.21 -17.42 9.05
C GLU A 125 -1.17 -17.07 10.14
N GLN A 126 0.12 -17.12 9.83
CA GLN A 126 1.18 -16.70 10.77
C GLN A 126 1.14 -15.21 11.07
N ALA A 127 0.74 -14.38 10.10
CA ALA A 127 0.60 -12.96 10.31
C ALA A 127 -0.63 -12.62 11.17
N MET A 128 -1.72 -13.40 11.10
CA MET A 128 -3.01 -13.13 11.76
C MET A 128 -2.94 -12.64 13.22
N PRO A 129 -2.12 -13.21 14.13
CA PRO A 129 -2.07 -12.77 15.53
C PRO A 129 -1.65 -11.31 15.72
N LYS A 130 -0.93 -10.72 14.75
CA LYS A 130 -0.55 -9.30 14.78
C LYS A 130 -1.73 -8.37 14.46
N TRP A 131 -2.79 -8.89 13.84
CA TRP A 131 -3.88 -8.12 13.24
C TRP A 131 -5.26 -8.38 13.87
N LEU A 132 -5.34 -9.33 14.80
CA LEU A 132 -6.48 -9.55 15.70
C LEU A 132 -6.33 -8.73 16.98
#